data_AF-A0A917LBP2-F1
#
_entry.id   AF-A0A917LBP2-F1
#
_cell.length_a   1.000
_cell.length_b   1.000
_cell.length_c   1.000
_cell.angle_alpha   90.00
_cell.angle_beta   90.00
_cell.angle_gamma   90.00
#
_symmetry.space_group_name_H-M   'P 1'
#
loop_
_entity.id
_entity.type
_entity.pdbx_description
1 polymer ?
#
loop_
_entity_poly.entity_id
_entity_poly.type
_entity_poly.pdbx_seq_one_letter_code
_entity_poly.pdbx_strand_id
1 'polypeptide(L)'
;MLVVTSLHDPTADVVISELHGRGIPVVRFDSGDFPSSLSVEAEITQDGIRGSINTPSRTADLANVRALYYRRPTGFAFPHLDEQDAQFAITQARYGLGGVIASLPDCLYVNHPHYIGDADFSGGLSREEVLETAFLQFTGC
;
A
#
# COMPACT_ATOMS: atom_id res chain seq x y z
N MET A 1 9.16 1.13 4.82
CA MET A 1 7.70 0.99 5.07
C MET A 1 6.93 1.42 3.84
N LEU A 2 5.82 0.74 3.52
CA LEU A 2 4.89 1.16 2.48
C LEU A 2 3.69 1.89 3.10
N VAL A 3 3.23 2.95 2.42
CA VAL A 3 1.98 3.65 2.75
C VAL A 3 1.12 3.72 1.49
N VAL A 4 0.02 2.98 1.48
CA VAL A 4 -0.91 2.88 0.36
C VAL A 4 -2.14 3.72 0.66
N THR A 5 -2.19 4.90 0.05
CA THR A 5 -3.20 5.92 0.33
C THR A 5 -3.31 6.92 -0.81
N SER A 6 -4.43 7.65 -0.87
CA SER A 6 -4.59 8.74 -1.81
C SER A 6 -3.64 9.92 -1.53
N LEU A 7 -3.27 10.65 -2.58
CA LEU A 7 -2.36 11.80 -2.48
C LEU A 7 -2.89 12.92 -1.56
N HIS A 8 -4.21 13.00 -1.37
CA HIS A 8 -4.87 14.04 -0.58
C HIS A 8 -5.37 13.56 0.79
N ASP A 9 -4.70 12.57 1.38
CA ASP A 9 -5.03 12.06 2.71
C ASP A 9 -4.23 12.77 3.83
N PRO A 10 -4.80 13.77 4.53
CA PRO A 10 -4.09 14.52 5.57
C PRO A 10 -3.73 13.65 6.79
N THR A 11 -4.46 12.56 7.04
CA THR A 11 -4.11 11.64 8.12
C THR A 11 -2.84 10.87 7.79
N ALA A 12 -2.70 10.42 6.54
CA ALA A 12 -1.49 9.76 6.10
C ALA A 12 -0.30 10.72 6.10
N ASP A 13 -0.48 11.99 5.72
CA ASP A 13 0.59 12.99 5.77
C ASP A 13 1.16 13.16 7.19
N VAL A 14 0.30 13.19 8.21
CA VAL A 14 0.74 13.23 9.63
C VAL A 14 1.52 11.97 9.99
N VAL A 15 1.01 10.78 9.67
CA VAL A 15 1.71 9.52 9.94
C VAL A 15 3.08 9.47 9.25
N ILE A 16 3.15 9.88 7.98
CA ILE A 16 4.40 9.93 7.21
C ILE A 16 5.38 10.93 7.83
N SER A 17 4.90 12.10 8.27
CA SER A 17 5.74 13.10 8.94
C SER A 17 6.34 12.56 10.24
N GLU A 18 5.55 11.84 11.05
CA GLU A 18 6.03 11.20 12.27
C GLU A 18 7.07 10.11 11.97
N LEU A 19 6.84 9.28 10.96
CA LEU A 19 7.80 8.25 10.52
C LEU A 19 9.11 8.87 10.03
N HIS A 20 9.03 9.95 9.24
CA HIS A 20 10.19 10.70 8.78
C HIS A 20 10.95 11.35 9.95
N GLY A 21 10.26 11.91 10.95
CA GLY A 21 10.89 12.46 12.16
C GLY A 21 11.70 11.42 12.94
N ARG A 22 11.39 10.14 12.76
CA ARG A 22 12.10 8.99 13.35
C ARG A 22 13.12 8.34 12.41
N GLY A 23 13.35 8.92 11.23
CA GLY A 23 14.29 8.40 10.23
C GLY A 23 13.81 7.14 9.51
N ILE A 24 12.52 6.80 9.59
CA ILE A 24 11.97 5.62 8.92
C ILE A 24 11.70 5.94 7.45
N PRO A 25 12.32 5.23 6.49
CA PRO A 25 12.08 5.47 5.08
C PRO A 25 10.68 4.98 4.67
N VAL A 26 9.93 5.87 4.01
CA VAL A 26 8.57 5.61 3.52
C VAL A 26 8.53 5.70 2.00
N VAL A 27 7.91 4.70 1.38
CA VAL A 27 7.43 4.77 -0.01
C VAL A 27 5.91 4.89 0.03
N ARG A 28 5.40 6.02 -0.45
CA ARG A 28 3.96 6.32 -0.55
C ARG A 28 3.53 6.15 -2.00
N PHE A 29 2.38 5.53 -2.22
CA PHE A 29 1.73 5.50 -3.51
C PHE A 29 0.21 5.33 -3.38
N ASP A 30 -0.51 5.71 -4.43
CA ASP A 30 -1.92 5.43 -4.60
C ASP A 30 -2.12 4.32 -5.65
N SER A 31 -3.08 3.42 -5.44
CA SER A 31 -3.42 2.37 -6.42
C SER A 31 -3.97 2.97 -7.72
N GLY A 32 -4.64 4.13 -7.64
CA GLY A 32 -5.11 4.86 -8.83
C GLY A 32 -3.99 5.42 -9.71
N ASP A 33 -2.76 5.49 -9.21
CA ASP A 33 -1.58 5.91 -9.99
C ASP A 33 -1.01 4.77 -10.87
N PHE A 34 -1.53 3.54 -10.70
CA PHE A 34 -1.16 2.41 -11.55
C PHE A 34 -2.02 2.40 -12.83
N PRO A 35 -1.42 2.28 -14.03
CA PRO A 35 0.01 2.07 -14.33
C PRO A 35 0.75 3.37 -14.75
N SER A 36 0.13 4.54 -14.63
CA SER A 36 0.63 5.79 -15.22
C SER A 36 1.94 6.29 -14.60
N SER A 37 2.02 6.27 -13.27
CA SER A 37 3.21 6.71 -12.51
C SER A 37 3.68 5.69 -11.48
N LEU A 38 2.93 4.62 -11.29
CA LEU A 38 3.26 3.49 -10.44
C LEU A 38 3.50 2.25 -11.29
N SER A 39 4.62 1.57 -11.08
CA SER A 39 4.87 0.25 -11.67
C SER A 39 5.26 -0.77 -10.61
N VAL A 40 4.93 -2.04 -10.88
CA VAL A 40 5.30 -3.16 -10.03
C VAL A 40 5.92 -4.25 -10.90
N GLU A 41 7.02 -4.80 -10.42
CA GLU A 41 7.60 -6.04 -10.88
C GLU A 41 7.54 -7.01 -9.71
N ALA A 42 6.97 -8.20 -9.92
CA ALA A 42 6.85 -9.19 -8.88
C ALA A 42 7.05 -10.59 -9.45
N GLU A 43 7.90 -11.36 -8.78
CA GLU A 43 8.09 -12.79 -8.98
C GLU A 43 7.57 -13.53 -7.74
N ILE A 44 6.69 -14.50 -7.96
CA ILE A 44 6.18 -15.38 -6.91
C ILE A 44 7.11 -16.60 -6.85
N THR A 45 7.84 -16.74 -5.76
CA THR A 45 8.80 -17.82 -5.53
C THR A 45 8.31 -18.74 -4.41
N GLN A 46 9.04 -19.84 -4.16
CA GLN A 46 8.78 -20.70 -3.00
C GLN A 46 8.98 -19.98 -1.66
N ASP A 47 9.84 -18.96 -1.63
CA ASP A 47 10.17 -18.18 -0.44
C ASP A 47 9.26 -16.95 -0.25
N GLY A 48 8.21 -16.82 -1.06
CA GLY A 48 7.32 -15.65 -1.10
C GLY A 48 7.60 -14.74 -2.30
N ILE A 49 7.20 -13.47 -2.17
CA ILE A 49 7.25 -12.49 -3.27
C ILE A 49 8.57 -11.71 -3.26
N ARG A 50 9.18 -11.58 -4.43
CA ARG A 50 10.33 -10.71 -4.68
C ARG A 50 10.02 -9.73 -5.81
N GLY A 51 10.77 -8.63 -5.88
CA GLY A 51 10.64 -7.64 -6.94
C GLY A 51 10.62 -6.22 -6.40
N SER A 52 10.02 -5.30 -7.15
CA SER A 52 10.03 -3.89 -6.79
C SER A 52 8.74 -3.16 -7.11
N ILE A 53 8.45 -2.14 -6.30
CA ILE A 53 7.47 -1.09 -6.61
C ILE A 53 8.23 0.18 -6.92
N ASN A 54 7.94 0.79 -8.07
CA ASN A 54 8.57 2.02 -8.51
C ASN A 54 7.54 3.14 -8.57
N THR A 55 7.85 4.23 -7.89
CA THR A 55 7.14 5.50 -7.95
C THR A 55 8.05 6.55 -8.60
N PRO A 56 7.57 7.74 -8.95
CA PRO A 56 8.43 8.78 -9.53
C PRO A 56 9.56 9.24 -8.60
N SER A 57 9.40 9.03 -7.28
CA SER A 57 10.33 9.56 -6.27
C SER A 57 11.15 8.49 -5.56
N ARG A 58 10.68 7.24 -5.51
CA ARG A 58 11.29 6.15 -4.74
C ARG A 58 10.98 4.78 -5.34
N THR A 59 11.91 3.85 -5.10
CA THR A 59 11.74 2.43 -5.34
C THR A 59 11.70 1.68 -4.01
N ALA A 60 10.77 0.74 -3.86
CA ALA A 60 10.72 -0.20 -2.75
C ALA A 60 11.05 -1.60 -3.25
N ASP A 61 12.02 -2.26 -2.63
CA ASP A 61 12.24 -3.70 -2.78
C ASP A 61 11.21 -4.46 -1.93
N LEU A 62 10.38 -5.28 -2.59
CA LEU A 62 9.30 -6.03 -1.96
C LEU A 62 9.81 -6.96 -0.85
N ALA A 63 11.00 -7.54 -1.00
CA ALA A 63 11.59 -8.44 -0.02
C ALA A 63 12.05 -7.72 1.27
N ASN A 64 12.15 -6.38 1.22
CA ASN A 64 12.59 -5.54 2.33
C ASN A 64 11.45 -4.74 2.97
N VAL A 65 10.21 -4.93 2.50
CA VAL A 65 9.04 -4.33 3.14
C VAL A 65 8.69 -5.11 4.41
N ARG A 66 8.89 -4.47 5.56
CA ARG A 66 8.52 -5.03 6.88
C ARG A 66 7.16 -4.54 7.38
N ALA A 67 6.59 -3.54 6.72
CA ALA A 67 5.39 -2.85 7.17
C ALA A 67 4.63 -2.20 6.02
N LEU A 68 3.31 -2.30 6.06
CA LEU A 68 2.40 -1.64 5.13
C LEU A 68 1.25 -0.98 5.90
N TYR A 69 1.05 0.33 5.69
CA TYR A 69 -0.13 1.05 6.13
C TYR A 69 -1.08 1.23 4.95
N TYR A 70 -2.25 0.61 5.00
CA TYR A 70 -3.27 0.72 3.94
C TYR A 70 -4.41 1.61 4.42
N ARG A 71 -4.70 2.66 3.66
CA ARG A 71 -5.78 3.58 4.02
C ARG A 71 -6.33 4.30 2.81
N ARG A 72 -7.56 3.95 2.42
CA ARG A 72 -8.35 4.68 1.41
C ARG A 72 -7.53 5.12 0.17
N PRO A 73 -6.76 4.23 -0.48
CA PRO A 73 -6.27 4.55 -1.81
C PRO A 73 -7.46 4.75 -2.75
N THR A 74 -7.26 5.52 -3.81
CA THR A 74 -8.22 5.57 -4.91
C THR A 74 -8.25 4.21 -5.62
N GLY A 75 -9.38 3.91 -6.25
CA GLY A 75 -9.51 2.68 -7.03
C GLY A 75 -8.66 2.75 -8.31
N PHE A 76 -8.25 1.58 -8.80
CA PHE A 76 -7.66 1.47 -10.13
C PHE A 76 -8.59 2.08 -11.18
N ALA A 77 -8.04 2.88 -12.08
CA ALA A 77 -8.79 3.56 -13.12
C ALA A 77 -8.04 3.53 -14.46
N PHE A 78 -8.75 3.17 -15.53
CA PHE A 78 -8.21 3.10 -16.88
C PHE A 78 -9.10 3.88 -17.86
N PRO A 79 -9.22 5.22 -17.69
CA PRO A 79 -10.19 6.03 -18.44
C PRO A 79 -9.89 6.15 -19.95
N HIS A 80 -8.74 5.64 -20.39
CA HIS A 80 -8.31 5.63 -21.79
C HIS A 80 -8.74 4.36 -22.54
N LEU A 81 -9.33 3.38 -21.83
CA LEU A 81 -9.85 2.14 -22.41
C LEU A 81 -11.38 2.23 -22.57
N ASP A 82 -11.95 1.38 -23.41
CA ASP A 82 -13.38 1.16 -23.40
C ASP A 82 -13.84 0.45 -22.11
N GLU A 83 -15.16 0.42 -21.89
CA GLU A 83 -15.72 -0.09 -20.63
C GLU A 83 -15.33 -1.56 -20.36
N GLN A 84 -15.33 -2.42 -21.37
CA GLN A 84 -15.05 -3.84 -21.20
C GLN A 84 -13.58 -4.06 -20.86
N ASP A 85 -12.68 -3.42 -21.60
CA ASP A 85 -11.24 -3.50 -21.38
C ASP A 85 -10.84 -2.84 -20.05
N ALA A 86 -11.51 -1.75 -19.66
CA ALA A 86 -11.30 -1.11 -18.37
C ALA A 86 -11.67 -2.04 -17.20
N GLN A 87 -12.82 -2.73 -17.27
CA GLN A 87 -13.21 -3.69 -16.23
C GLN A 87 -12.23 -4.87 -16.13
N PHE A 88 -11.76 -5.36 -17.28
CA PHE A 88 -10.72 -6.38 -17.31
C PHE A 88 -9.42 -5.87 -16.67
N ALA A 89 -8.94 -4.69 -17.05
CA ALA A 89 -7.72 -4.08 -16.54
C ALA A 89 -7.79 -3.80 -15.03
N ILE A 90 -8.93 -3.31 -14.52
CA ILE A 90 -9.18 -3.13 -13.07
C ILE A 90 -9.04 -4.46 -12.34
N THR A 91 -9.64 -5.51 -12.88
CA THR A 91 -9.59 -6.86 -12.30
C THR A 91 -8.16 -7.38 -12.26
N GLN A 92 -7.41 -7.24 -13.36
CA GLN A 92 -6.00 -7.63 -13.42
C GLN A 92 -5.14 -6.82 -12.45
N ALA A 93 -5.36 -5.50 -12.33
CA ALA A 93 -4.61 -4.66 -11.41
C ALA A 93 -4.89 -5.00 -9.94
N ARG A 94 -6.14 -5.36 -9.60
CA ARG A 94 -6.52 -5.85 -8.27
C ARG A 94 -5.80 -7.15 -7.93
N TYR A 95 -5.78 -8.12 -8.83
CA TYR A 95 -5.09 -9.40 -8.56
C TYR A 95 -3.56 -9.28 -8.64
N GLY A 96 -3.05 -8.45 -9.54
CA GLY A 96 -1.62 -8.19 -9.72
C GLY A 96 -1.05 -7.34 -8.59
N LEU A 97 -1.22 -6.02 -8.66
CA LEU A 97 -0.68 -5.12 -7.63
C LEU A 97 -1.31 -5.38 -6.26
N GLY A 98 -2.64 -5.47 -6.20
CA GLY A 98 -3.36 -5.68 -4.94
C GLY A 98 -3.00 -7.01 -4.26
N GLY A 99 -2.91 -8.09 -5.03
CA GLY A 99 -2.48 -9.40 -4.51
C GLY A 99 -1.03 -9.40 -4.02
N VAL A 100 -0.12 -8.74 -4.76
CA VAL A 100 1.29 -8.59 -4.38
C VAL A 100 1.43 -7.87 -3.05
N ILE A 101 0.82 -6.68 -2.91
CA ILE A 101 0.96 -5.89 -1.69
C ILE A 101 0.26 -6.53 -0.49
N ALA A 102 -0.72 -7.41 -0.71
CA ALA A 102 -1.41 -8.16 0.34
C ALA A 102 -0.69 -9.45 0.76
N SER A 103 0.41 -9.81 0.09
CA SER A 103 1.10 -11.09 0.26
C SER A 103 2.60 -10.94 0.53
N LEU A 104 3.01 -9.76 1.01
CA LEU A 104 4.42 -9.48 1.33
C LEU A 104 4.90 -10.36 2.50
N PRO A 105 6.06 -11.03 2.36
CA PRO A 105 6.60 -11.90 3.40
C PRO A 105 7.05 -11.11 4.62
N ASP A 106 6.78 -11.63 5.82
CA ASP A 106 7.14 -11.01 7.10
C ASP A 106 6.72 -9.53 7.22
N CYS A 107 5.66 -9.15 6.53
CA CYS A 107 5.14 -7.80 6.51
C CYS A 107 4.00 -7.63 7.51
N LEU A 108 4.12 -6.61 8.35
CA LEU A 108 3.06 -6.20 9.23
C LEU A 108 2.09 -5.24 8.55
N TYR A 109 0.80 -5.50 8.70
CA TYR A 109 -0.25 -4.69 8.07
C TYR A 109 -1.00 -3.84 9.09
N VAL A 110 -0.92 -2.53 8.92
CA VAL A 110 -1.84 -1.59 9.56
C VAL A 110 -3.02 -1.39 8.62
N ASN A 111 -4.11 -2.07 8.95
CA ASN A 111 -5.25 -2.38 8.09
C ASN A 111 -4.85 -3.21 6.85
N HIS A 112 -5.09 -4.52 6.89
CA HIS A 112 -4.73 -5.40 5.77
C HIS A 112 -5.58 -5.11 4.52
N PRO A 113 -5.00 -5.10 3.30
CA PRO A 113 -5.74 -4.81 2.07
C PRO A 113 -6.98 -5.70 1.85
N HIS A 114 -6.90 -6.99 2.23
CA HIS A 114 -8.02 -7.92 2.12
C HIS A 114 -9.19 -7.64 3.07
N TYR A 115 -8.95 -7.01 4.24
CA TYR A 115 -10.03 -6.76 5.21
C TYR A 115 -10.81 -5.46 4.92
N ILE A 116 -10.35 -4.66 3.95
CA ILE A 116 -11.01 -3.41 3.57
C ILE A 116 -11.96 -3.59 2.37
N GLY A 117 -11.86 -4.71 1.65
CA GLY A 117 -12.83 -5.08 0.61
C GLY A 117 -14.20 -5.48 1.14
N ASP A 118 -14.27 -5.94 2.40
CA ASP A 118 -15.51 -6.36 3.07
C ASP A 118 -16.08 -5.30 4.03
N ALA A 119 -15.37 -4.19 4.26
CA ALA A 119 -15.68 -3.25 5.33
C ALA A 119 -15.97 -1.84 4.80
N ASP A 120 -17.14 -1.68 4.20
CA ASP A 120 -17.84 -0.38 4.11
C ASP A 120 -18.45 0.05 5.48
N PHE A 121 -17.89 -0.41 6.60
CA PHE A 121 -18.46 -0.16 7.94
C PHE A 121 -17.40 0.26 8.98
N SER A 122 -17.48 1.54 9.34
CA SER A 122 -17.20 2.17 10.64
C SER A 122 -16.35 1.38 11.66
N GLY A 123 -15.05 1.64 11.64
CA GLY A 123 -14.11 1.16 12.65
C GLY A 123 -12.74 1.79 12.44
N GLY A 124 -12.70 3.11 12.28
CA GLY A 124 -11.44 3.83 12.12
C GLY A 124 -10.64 3.76 13.40
N LEU A 125 -9.53 3.02 13.40
CA LEU A 125 -8.47 3.21 14.40
C LEU A 125 -8.14 4.71 14.41
N SER A 126 -8.24 5.29 15.60
CA SER A 126 -7.92 6.68 15.85
C SER A 126 -6.46 6.98 15.48
N ARG A 127 -6.14 8.26 15.28
CA ARG A 127 -4.77 8.71 14.97
C ARG A 127 -3.75 8.16 15.98
N GLU A 128 -4.16 8.07 17.24
CA GLU A 128 -3.35 7.55 18.34
C GLU A 128 -3.16 6.05 18.22
N GLU A 129 -4.20 5.26 17.92
CA GLU A 129 -4.09 3.81 17.75
C GLU A 129 -3.25 3.41 16.51
N VAL A 130 -3.32 4.17 15.41
CA VAL A 130 -2.46 3.92 14.23
C VAL A 130 -0.99 4.19 14.59
N LEU A 131 -0.73 5.31 15.28
CA LEU A 131 0.61 5.66 15.73
C LEU A 131 1.11 4.68 16.79
N GLU A 132 0.27 4.23 17.72
CA GLU A 132 0.58 3.32 18.82
C GLU A 132 0.75 1.87 18.33
N THR A 133 -0.06 1.42 17.37
CA THR A 133 0.13 0.12 16.68
C THR A 133 1.43 0.14 15.89
N ALA A 134 1.69 1.22 15.15
CA ALA A 134 3.00 1.43 14.52
C ALA A 134 4.13 1.58 15.55
N PHE A 135 3.88 2.16 16.73
CA PHE A 135 4.86 2.33 17.79
C PHE A 135 5.26 0.98 18.41
N LEU A 136 4.28 0.27 18.97
CA LEU A 136 4.46 -1.02 19.63
C LEU A 136 5.07 -2.06 18.68
N GLN A 137 4.75 -1.99 17.40
CA GLN A 137 5.24 -2.99 16.45
C GLN A 137 6.52 -2.61 15.69
N PHE A 138 6.88 -1.32 15.57
CA PHE A 138 8.09 -0.91 14.83
C PHE A 138 9.26 -0.42 15.70
N THR A 139 9.08 -0.15 17.00
CA THR A 139 10.19 0.25 17.89
C THR A 139 10.68 -0.80 18.87
N GLY A 140 10.06 -1.99 18.93
CA GLY A 140 10.58 -3.11 19.75
C GLY A 140 10.84 -2.74 21.21
N CYS A 141 9.94 -1.94 21.81
CA CYS A 141 9.96 -1.59 23.22
C CYS A 141 8.60 -1.89 23.85
#